data_AF-W7SGI6-F1
#
_entry.id   AF-W7SGI6-F1
#
_cell.length_a   1.000
_cell.length_b   1.000
_cell.length_c   1.000
_cell.angle_alpha   90.00
_cell.angle_beta   90.00
_cell.angle_gamma   90.00
#
_symmetry.space_group_name_H-M   'P 1'
#
loop_
_entity.id
_entity.type
_entity.pdbx_description
1 polymer ?
#
loop_
_entity_poly.entity_id
_entity_poly.type
_entity_poly.pdbx_seq_one_letter_code
_entity_poly.pdbx_strand_id
1 'polypeptide(L)'
;MTLADNSFTINGLPLHPLLVHAVVVLLPLAAVGSIIIAVVPKWRRRYWLPVLVLAVLGIGAVPITQQAGEALYNTIKGSPPGLAHHRDLGNALLPYAIAFGVMLLLLLVVGRIADRERATGGVRARVASAAPRQQPVAPGVHSLEELDEETAATPGLVEEDGQSSSRFWGVITVIVAIAVIASAVAVSYEIFLIGDSGASAVWKGVGG
;
A
#
# COMPACT_ATOMS: atom_id res chain seq x y z
N MET A 1 -31.00 -34.84 15.50
CA MET A 1 -29.58 -34.97 15.11
C MET A 1 -29.47 -34.55 13.66
N THR A 2 -29.28 -33.26 13.43
CA THR A 2 -29.22 -32.63 12.09
C THR A 2 -28.24 -31.46 12.18
N LEU A 3 -27.43 -31.31 11.13
CA LEU A 3 -26.54 -30.18 10.80
C LEU A 3 -25.15 -30.21 11.46
N ALA A 4 -24.37 -31.24 11.18
CA ALA A 4 -22.93 -31.06 11.00
C ALA A 4 -22.70 -30.95 9.48
N ASP A 5 -23.09 -29.79 8.95
CA ASP A 5 -22.88 -29.45 7.55
C ASP A 5 -21.37 -29.42 7.27
N ASN A 6 -21.01 -30.13 6.21
CA ASN A 6 -19.66 -30.26 5.69
C ASN A 6 -19.03 -28.87 5.56
N SER A 7 -17.92 -28.67 6.28
CA SER A 7 -17.29 -27.39 6.62
C SER A 7 -16.80 -26.50 5.46
N PHE A 8 -17.19 -26.78 4.21
CA PHE A 8 -16.82 -26.03 3.00
C PHE A 8 -17.94 -25.96 1.95
N THR A 9 -19.20 -26.02 2.38
CA THR A 9 -20.35 -25.84 1.48
C THR A 9 -21.29 -24.76 2.03
N ILE A 10 -21.53 -23.70 1.25
CA ILE A 10 -22.59 -22.72 1.50
C ILE A 10 -23.59 -22.91 0.36
N ASN A 11 -24.84 -23.26 0.66
CA ASN A 11 -25.91 -23.50 -0.32
C ASN A 11 -25.64 -24.62 -1.35
N GLY A 12 -24.91 -25.67 -0.98
CA GLY A 12 -24.70 -26.85 -1.85
C GLY A 12 -23.71 -26.67 -3.00
N LEU A 13 -23.05 -25.51 -3.09
CA LEU A 13 -21.96 -25.25 -4.04
C LEU A 13 -20.60 -25.44 -3.35
N PRO A 14 -19.57 -25.96 -4.04
CA PRO A 14 -18.22 -26.00 -3.49
C PRO A 14 -17.81 -24.57 -3.15
N LEU A 15 -17.37 -24.30 -1.91
CA LEU A 15 -16.90 -22.97 -1.51
C LEU A 15 -15.63 -22.56 -2.28
N HIS A 16 -14.90 -23.55 -2.80
CA HIS A 16 -13.57 -23.39 -3.39
C HIS A 16 -13.52 -22.42 -4.59
N PRO A 17 -14.40 -22.50 -5.61
CA PRO A 17 -14.40 -21.52 -6.70
C PRO A 17 -14.68 -20.10 -6.21
N LEU A 18 -15.59 -19.90 -5.25
CA LEU A 18 -15.88 -18.55 -4.73
C LEU A 18 -14.67 -17.95 -4.00
N LEU A 19 -13.93 -18.76 -3.24
CA LEU A 19 -12.69 -18.34 -2.59
C LEU A 19 -11.60 -17.96 -3.60
N VAL A 20 -11.42 -18.77 -4.64
CA VAL A 20 -10.50 -18.45 -5.75
C VAL A 20 -10.89 -17.12 -6.40
N HIS A 21 -12.18 -16.92 -6.72
CA HIS A 21 -12.68 -15.67 -7.29
C HIS A 21 -12.41 -14.47 -6.37
N ALA A 22 -12.56 -14.63 -5.05
CA ALA A 22 -12.22 -13.57 -4.11
C ALA A 22 -10.74 -13.18 -4.20
N VAL A 23 -9.81 -14.14 -4.20
CA VAL A 23 -8.36 -13.86 -4.29
C VAL A 23 -8.00 -13.20 -5.63
N VAL A 24 -8.45 -13.76 -6.75
CA VAL A 24 -8.11 -13.27 -8.10
C VAL A 24 -8.76 -11.93 -8.46
N VAL A 25 -9.76 -11.48 -7.70
CA VAL A 25 -10.35 -10.13 -7.87
C VAL A 25 -9.77 -9.15 -6.86
N LEU A 26 -9.73 -9.51 -5.57
CA LEU A 26 -9.34 -8.60 -4.51
C LEU A 26 -7.87 -8.19 -4.59
N LEU A 27 -6.95 -9.13 -4.81
CA LEU A 27 -5.51 -8.83 -4.87
C LEU A 27 -5.15 -7.97 -6.09
N PRO A 28 -5.60 -8.28 -7.33
CA PRO A 28 -5.33 -7.41 -8.46
C PRO A 28 -5.97 -6.03 -8.33
N LEU A 29 -7.20 -5.95 -7.79
CA LEU A 29 -7.84 -4.67 -7.53
C LEU A 29 -7.09 -3.84 -6.48
N ALA A 30 -6.59 -4.48 -5.42
CA ALA A 30 -5.73 -3.85 -4.43
C ALA A 30 -4.39 -3.41 -5.04
N ALA A 31 -3.79 -4.21 -5.92
CA ALA A 31 -2.56 -3.88 -6.63
C ALA A 31 -2.74 -2.63 -7.50
N VAL A 32 -3.77 -2.58 -8.35
CA VAL A 32 -4.10 -1.39 -9.16
C VAL A 32 -4.39 -0.18 -8.25
N GLY A 33 -5.20 -0.38 -7.20
CA GLY A 33 -5.48 0.66 -6.22
C GLY A 33 -4.23 1.22 -5.56
N SER A 34 -3.28 0.36 -5.20
CA SER A 34 -1.99 0.73 -4.59
C SER A 34 -1.13 1.57 -5.53
N ILE A 35 -1.07 1.21 -6.82
CA ILE A 35 -0.34 1.96 -7.85
C ILE A 35 -0.95 3.35 -8.01
N ILE A 36 -2.27 3.45 -8.09
CA ILE A 36 -2.97 4.74 -8.22
C ILE A 36 -2.66 5.66 -7.03
N ILE A 37 -2.74 5.15 -5.79
CA ILE A 37 -2.45 5.97 -4.59
C ILE A 37 -0.94 6.22 -4.38
N ALA A 38 -0.07 5.43 -5.02
CA ALA A 38 1.37 5.67 -5.06
C ALA A 38 1.71 6.83 -5.99
N VAL A 39 1.10 6.86 -7.19
CA VAL A 39 1.35 7.88 -8.23
C VAL A 39 0.62 9.20 -7.94
N VAL A 40 -0.54 9.16 -7.29
CA VAL A 40 -1.38 10.35 -7.06
C VAL A 40 -1.52 10.65 -5.55
N PRO A 41 -0.63 11.49 -4.97
CA PRO A 41 -0.63 11.79 -3.52
C PRO A 41 -1.97 12.33 -3.00
N LYS A 42 -2.72 13.06 -3.83
CA LYS A 42 -4.04 13.59 -3.46
C LYS A 42 -5.06 12.48 -3.18
N TRP A 43 -4.99 11.38 -3.92
CA TRP A 43 -5.95 10.27 -3.83
C TRP A 43 -5.72 9.39 -2.61
N ARG A 44 -4.48 9.33 -2.14
CA ARG A 44 -4.11 8.63 -0.90
C ARG A 44 -4.94 9.05 0.30
N ARG A 45 -5.31 10.33 0.43
CA ARG A 45 -6.12 10.78 1.57
C ARG A 45 -7.55 10.24 1.55
N ARG A 46 -8.13 10.05 0.35
CA ARG A 46 -9.51 9.58 0.19
C ARG A 46 -9.63 8.06 0.10
N TYR A 47 -8.71 7.41 -0.61
CA TYR A 47 -8.83 6.00 -1.00
C TYR A 47 -7.94 5.03 -0.22
N TRP A 48 -7.17 5.49 0.78
CA TRP A 48 -6.33 4.58 1.58
C TRP A 48 -7.12 3.46 2.25
N LEU A 49 -8.31 3.75 2.78
CA LEU A 49 -9.09 2.76 3.51
C LEU A 49 -9.67 1.69 2.58
N PRO A 50 -10.34 2.04 1.45
CA PRO A 50 -10.76 1.04 0.47
C PRO A 50 -9.62 0.15 -0.03
N VAL A 51 -8.49 0.72 -0.43
CA VAL A 51 -7.35 -0.07 -0.95
C VAL A 51 -6.77 -0.99 0.13
N LEU A 52 -6.64 -0.49 1.37
CA LEU A 52 -6.16 -1.30 2.49
C LEU A 52 -7.12 -2.45 2.81
N VAL A 53 -8.43 -2.20 2.82
CA VAL A 53 -9.45 -3.24 3.05
C VAL A 53 -9.39 -4.30 1.97
N LEU A 54 -9.30 -3.91 0.68
CA LEU A 54 -9.14 -4.85 -0.43
C LEU A 54 -7.88 -5.70 -0.26
N ALA A 55 -6.75 -5.09 0.09
CA ALA A 55 -5.50 -5.81 0.32
C ALA A 55 -5.62 -6.80 1.49
N VAL A 56 -6.16 -6.37 2.63
CA VAL A 56 -6.32 -7.23 3.83
C VAL A 56 -7.27 -8.38 3.55
N LEU A 57 -8.41 -8.13 2.90
CA LEU A 57 -9.35 -9.19 2.54
C LEU A 57 -8.75 -10.16 1.51
N GLY A 58 -8.05 -9.64 0.50
CA GLY A 58 -7.36 -10.45 -0.50
C GLY A 58 -6.29 -11.34 0.13
N ILE A 59 -5.41 -10.79 0.96
CA ILE A 59 -4.35 -11.53 1.67
C ILE A 59 -4.97 -12.57 2.61
N GLY A 60 -6.01 -12.19 3.38
CA GLY A 60 -6.69 -13.10 4.30
C GLY A 60 -7.41 -14.26 3.60
N ALA A 61 -7.88 -14.04 2.37
CA ALA A 61 -8.50 -15.09 1.56
C ALA A 61 -7.51 -16.11 0.98
N VAL A 62 -6.23 -15.75 0.82
CA VAL A 62 -5.18 -16.65 0.29
C VAL A 62 -5.05 -17.95 1.09
N PRO A 63 -4.78 -17.95 2.41
CA PRO A 63 -4.59 -19.19 3.16
C PRO A 63 -5.86 -20.05 3.22
N ILE A 64 -7.04 -19.42 3.21
CA ILE A 64 -8.34 -20.13 3.18
C ILE A 64 -8.48 -20.85 1.83
N THR A 65 -8.12 -20.19 0.74
CA THR A 65 -8.15 -20.76 -0.62
C THR A 65 -7.13 -21.88 -0.78
N GLN A 66 -5.91 -21.72 -0.25
CA GLN A 66 -4.85 -22.73 -0.27
C GLN A 66 -5.28 -24.00 0.48
N GLN A 67 -5.83 -23.86 1.69
CA GLN A 67 -6.33 -25.00 2.47
C GLN A 67 -7.46 -25.74 1.76
N ALA A 68 -8.39 -25.00 1.14
CA ALA A 68 -9.47 -25.59 0.36
C ALA A 68 -8.95 -26.33 -0.89
N GLY A 69 -7.92 -25.79 -1.56
CA GLY A 69 -7.29 -26.43 -2.72
C GLY A 69 -6.53 -27.69 -2.36
N GLU A 70 -5.80 -27.66 -1.24
CA GLU A 70 -5.08 -28.83 -0.72
C GLU A 70 -6.05 -29.95 -0.31
N ALA A 71 -7.16 -29.60 0.34
CA ALA A 71 -8.22 -30.55 0.66
C ALA A 71 -8.77 -31.24 -0.59
N LEU A 72 -9.02 -30.50 -1.68
CA LEU A 72 -9.47 -31.05 -2.95
C LEU A 72 -8.40 -31.94 -3.60
N TYR A 73 -7.15 -31.47 -3.66
CA TYR A 73 -6.04 -32.22 -4.26
C TYR A 73 -5.88 -33.61 -3.64
N ASN A 74 -6.02 -33.72 -2.32
CA ASN A 74 -5.91 -34.98 -1.59
C ASN A 74 -7.08 -35.95 -1.82
N THR A 75 -8.22 -35.48 -2.34
CA THR A 75 -9.35 -36.35 -2.71
C THR A 75 -9.20 -36.98 -4.09
N ILE A 76 -8.38 -36.38 -4.96
CA ILE A 76 -8.18 -36.84 -6.33
C ILE A 76 -7.07 -37.91 -6.33
N LYS A 77 -7.45 -39.17 -6.57
CA LYS A 77 -6.48 -40.27 -6.69
C LYS A 77 -5.79 -40.22 -8.05
N GLY A 78 -4.46 -40.29 -8.05
CA GLY A 78 -3.66 -40.27 -9.29
C GLY A 78 -3.62 -38.90 -9.97
N SER A 79 -3.59 -37.82 -9.19
CA SER A 79 -3.57 -36.44 -9.68
C SER A 79 -2.55 -36.24 -10.81
N PRO A 80 -2.98 -35.66 -11.95
CA PRO A 80 -2.09 -35.44 -13.09
C PRO A 80 -0.96 -34.46 -12.74
N PRO A 81 0.23 -34.58 -13.37
CA PRO A 81 1.38 -33.71 -13.06
C PRO A 81 1.09 -32.21 -13.15
N GLY A 82 0.23 -31.80 -14.09
CA GLY A 82 -0.18 -30.40 -14.25
C GLY A 82 -0.97 -29.85 -13.05
N LEU A 83 -1.75 -30.70 -12.38
CA LEU A 83 -2.51 -30.29 -11.20
C LEU A 83 -1.61 -30.08 -9.97
N ALA A 84 -0.60 -30.93 -9.79
CA ALA A 84 0.40 -30.77 -8.73
C ALA A 84 1.21 -29.48 -8.91
N HIS A 85 1.62 -29.17 -10.15
CA HIS A 85 2.33 -27.94 -10.46
C HIS A 85 1.49 -26.67 -10.17
N HIS A 86 0.20 -26.68 -10.54
CA HIS A 86 -0.72 -25.59 -10.22
C HIS A 86 -0.87 -25.38 -8.70
N ARG A 87 -1.01 -26.47 -7.94
CA ARG A 87 -1.09 -26.43 -6.47
C ARG A 87 0.16 -25.80 -5.85
N ASP A 88 1.33 -26.20 -6.31
CA ASP A 88 2.60 -25.71 -5.75
C ASP A 88 2.80 -24.21 -6.03
N LEU A 89 2.42 -23.73 -7.23
CA LEU A 89 2.37 -22.29 -7.54
C LEU A 89 1.35 -21.56 -6.66
N GLY A 90 0.15 -22.13 -6.47
CA GLY A 90 -0.86 -21.57 -5.58
C GLY A 90 -0.39 -21.43 -4.13
N ASN A 91 0.37 -22.42 -3.64
CA ASN A 91 0.95 -22.41 -2.30
C ASN A 91 2.08 -21.37 -2.14
N ALA A 92 2.76 -21.01 -3.23
CA ALA A 92 3.79 -19.97 -3.24
C ALA A 92 3.24 -18.53 -3.15
N LEU A 93 1.93 -18.29 -3.39
CA LEU A 93 1.35 -16.94 -3.46
C LEU A 93 1.42 -16.16 -2.14
N LEU A 94 1.25 -16.82 -0.99
CA LEU A 94 1.05 -16.16 0.30
C LEU A 94 2.22 -15.23 0.69
N PRO A 95 3.50 -15.63 0.62
CA PRO A 95 4.64 -14.73 0.82
C PRO A 95 4.60 -13.46 -0.02
N TYR A 96 4.26 -13.56 -1.31
CA TYR A 96 4.17 -12.40 -2.20
C TYR A 96 3.02 -11.47 -1.83
N ALA A 97 1.87 -12.03 -1.46
CA ALA A 97 0.70 -11.28 -1.00
C ALA A 97 1.01 -10.52 0.31
N ILE A 98 1.71 -11.16 1.26
CA ILE A 98 2.16 -10.52 2.50
C ILE A 98 3.17 -9.41 2.21
N ALA A 99 4.17 -9.66 1.37
CA ALA A 99 5.17 -8.65 0.98
C ALA A 99 4.51 -7.43 0.33
N PHE A 100 3.52 -7.64 -0.54
CA PHE A 100 2.70 -6.58 -1.10
C PHE A 100 1.95 -5.78 -0.02
N GLY A 101 1.27 -6.47 0.91
CA GLY A 101 0.54 -5.83 2.01
C GLY A 101 1.43 -5.00 2.93
N VAL A 102 2.62 -5.51 3.27
CA VAL A 102 3.62 -4.78 4.06
C VAL A 102 4.09 -3.53 3.31
N MET A 103 4.39 -3.65 2.01
CA MET A 103 4.86 -2.52 1.23
C MET A 103 3.77 -1.44 1.07
N LEU A 104 2.52 -1.85 0.87
CA LEU A 104 1.37 -0.95 0.88
C LEU A 104 1.22 -0.25 2.24
N LEU A 105 1.38 -0.97 3.35
CA LEU A 105 1.31 -0.38 4.69
C LEU A 105 2.43 0.64 4.90
N LEU A 106 3.68 0.29 4.54
CA LEU A 106 4.83 1.20 4.59
C LEU A 106 4.57 2.46 3.78
N LEU A 107 4.04 2.29 2.56
CA LEU A 107 3.64 3.39 1.72
C LEU A 107 2.67 4.30 2.47
N LEU A 108 1.57 3.76 3.03
CA LEU A 108 0.56 4.53 3.76
C LEU A 108 1.15 5.28 4.97
N VAL A 109 2.03 4.65 5.74
CA VAL A 109 2.70 5.26 6.90
C VAL A 109 3.63 6.39 6.49
N VAL A 110 4.57 6.13 5.57
CA VAL A 110 5.53 7.13 5.08
C VAL A 110 4.81 8.31 4.42
N GLY A 111 3.80 8.02 3.58
CA GLY A 111 3.01 9.06 2.93
C GLY A 111 2.24 9.94 3.92
N ARG A 112 1.79 9.38 5.06
CA ARG A 112 1.14 10.16 6.12
C ARG A 112 2.11 11.07 6.86
N ILE A 113 3.35 10.63 7.08
CA ILE A 113 4.38 11.44 7.72
C ILE A 113 4.79 12.60 6.80
N ALA A 114 5.10 12.30 5.53
CA ALA A 114 5.47 13.31 4.54
C ALA A 114 4.35 14.36 4.31
N ASP A 115 3.09 13.96 4.37
CA ASP A 115 1.95 14.87 4.24
C ASP A 115 1.79 15.83 5.44
N ARG A 116 2.16 15.39 6.66
CA ARG A 116 2.12 16.24 7.86
C ARG A 116 3.19 17.32 7.80
N GLU A 117 4.40 16.98 7.37
CA GLU A 117 5.50 17.94 7.24
C GLU A 117 5.22 19.02 6.20
N ARG A 118 4.63 18.65 5.05
CA ARG A 118 4.21 19.60 4.02
C ARG A 118 3.14 20.58 4.52
N ALA A 119 2.21 20.12 5.37
CA ALA A 119 1.18 20.97 5.96
C ALA A 119 1.78 22.01 6.91
N THR A 120 2.70 21.59 7.78
CA THR A 120 3.39 22.50 8.73
C THR A 120 4.28 23.51 8.01
N GLY A 121 5.02 23.09 6.98
CA GLY A 121 5.85 23.99 6.16
C GLY A 121 5.02 25.04 5.42
N GLY A 122 3.85 24.66 4.92
CA GLY A 122 2.91 25.59 4.28
C GLY A 122 2.36 26.65 5.24
N VAL A 123 2.10 26.29 6.50
CA VAL A 123 1.66 27.24 7.54
C VAL A 123 2.78 28.23 7.86
N ARG A 124 4.01 27.76 8.09
CA ARG A 124 5.18 28.63 8.34
C ARG A 124 5.44 29.60 7.20
N ALA A 125 5.43 29.11 5.96
CA ALA A 125 5.63 29.95 4.78
C ALA A 125 4.55 31.04 4.64
N ARG A 126 3.27 30.71 4.93
CA ARG A 126 2.18 31.71 4.95
C ARG A 126 2.35 32.73 6.06
N VAL A 127 2.76 32.32 7.26
CA VAL A 127 3.02 33.25 8.38
C VAL A 127 4.19 34.18 8.06
N ALA A 128 5.29 33.66 7.50
CA ALA A 128 6.43 34.47 7.06
C ALA A 128 6.04 35.44 5.92
N SER A 129 5.18 35.01 5.00
CA SER A 129 4.63 35.88 3.93
C SER A 129 3.65 36.93 4.44
N ALA A 130 3.02 36.68 5.58
CA ALA A 130 2.08 37.59 6.25
C ALA A 130 2.77 38.51 7.28
N ALA A 131 4.10 38.37 7.46
CA ALA A 131 4.89 39.28 8.28
C ALA A 131 4.67 40.73 7.79
N PRO A 132 4.63 41.72 8.71
CA PRO A 132 4.00 43.00 8.44
C PRO A 132 4.69 43.69 7.26
N ARG A 133 3.91 43.99 6.20
CA ARG A 133 4.26 45.10 5.31
C ARG A 133 4.52 46.28 6.23
N GLN A 134 5.77 46.72 6.35
CA GLN A 134 6.13 47.89 7.12
C GLN A 134 5.18 49.02 6.71
N GLN A 135 4.26 49.36 7.61
CA GLN A 135 3.45 50.57 7.44
C GLN A 135 4.46 51.72 7.46
N PRO A 136 4.47 52.63 6.46
CA PRO A 136 5.39 53.75 6.47
C PRO A 136 5.19 54.53 7.77
N VAL A 137 6.18 54.49 8.66
CA VAL A 137 6.19 55.27 9.89
C VAL A 137 6.17 56.74 9.46
N ALA A 138 5.18 57.49 9.93
CA ALA A 138 5.08 58.91 9.65
C ALA A 138 6.37 59.61 10.12
N PRO A 139 6.97 60.50 9.31
CA PRO A 139 8.22 61.16 9.70
C PRO A 139 7.95 62.08 10.90
N GLY A 140 8.64 61.84 12.02
CA GLY A 140 8.66 62.80 13.15
C GLY A 140 8.56 62.26 14.58
N VAL A 141 8.70 60.96 14.83
CA VAL A 141 8.74 60.43 16.21
C VAL A 141 10.08 59.76 16.46
N HIS A 142 10.95 60.44 17.20
CA HIS A 142 12.17 59.85 17.75
C HIS A 142 11.81 59.22 19.10
N SER A 143 11.75 57.89 19.16
CA SER A 143 11.53 57.12 20.38
C SER A 143 12.84 56.96 21.14
N LEU A 144 12.81 57.16 22.45
CA LEU A 144 13.94 57.00 23.38
C LEU A 144 14.27 55.51 23.65
N GLU A 145 14.43 54.71 22.60
CA GLU A 145 14.78 53.27 22.68
C GLU A 145 16.23 52.98 22.23
N GLU A 146 16.99 54.02 21.86
CA GLU A 146 18.34 53.94 21.32
C GLU A 146 19.44 53.76 22.40
N LEU A 147 19.10 53.21 23.57
CA LEU A 147 20.04 52.95 24.67
C LEU A 147 20.13 51.50 25.16
N ASP A 148 19.38 50.56 24.57
CA ASP A 148 19.46 49.12 24.92
C ASP A 148 20.26 48.29 23.90
N GLU A 149 21.06 48.95 23.06
CA GLU A 149 21.78 48.34 21.92
C GLU A 149 23.02 47.49 22.30
N GLU A 150 23.24 47.18 23.59
CA GLU A 150 24.41 46.42 24.09
C GLU A 150 24.10 44.99 24.61
N THR A 151 22.96 44.36 24.29
CA THR A 151 22.72 42.97 24.76
C THR A 151 22.09 41.99 23.76
N ALA A 152 21.95 42.35 22.48
CA ALA A 152 21.31 41.45 21.50
C ALA A 152 22.25 40.93 20.41
N ALA A 153 23.50 40.57 20.76
CA ALA A 153 24.36 39.77 19.90
C ALA A 153 24.30 38.29 20.31
N THR A 154 23.23 37.60 19.93
CA THR A 154 23.24 36.13 19.77
C THR A 154 23.17 35.80 18.27
N PRO A 155 24.30 35.86 17.55
CA PRO A 155 24.37 35.29 16.21
C PRO A 155 24.51 33.77 16.36
N GLY A 156 23.46 33.02 16.05
CA GLY A 156 23.57 31.57 15.89
C GLY A 156 22.39 30.76 16.39
N LEU A 157 21.19 30.98 15.85
CA LEU A 157 20.25 29.87 15.67
C LEU A 157 20.32 29.47 14.21
N VAL A 158 21.11 28.42 13.98
CA VAL A 158 21.26 27.73 12.71
C VAL A 158 19.87 27.27 12.24
N GLU A 159 19.26 28.01 11.30
CA GLU A 159 18.02 27.63 10.60
C GLU A 159 18.26 26.57 9.50
N GLU A 160 19.22 25.66 9.66
CA GLU A 160 19.55 24.65 8.63
C GLU A 160 18.70 23.36 8.69
N ASP A 161 18.00 23.08 9.80
CA ASP A 161 17.34 21.77 10.02
C ASP A 161 16.03 21.57 9.23
N GLY A 162 15.42 22.63 8.71
CA GLY A 162 14.11 22.55 8.05
C GLY A 162 14.13 22.05 6.60
N GLN A 163 15.26 22.22 5.89
CA GLN A 163 15.32 21.99 4.44
C GLN A 163 15.88 20.61 4.05
N SER A 164 16.69 19.99 4.91
CA SER A 164 17.19 18.62 4.70
C SER A 164 16.10 17.56 4.96
N SER A 165 15.30 17.73 6.01
CA SER A 165 14.22 16.83 6.43
C SER A 165 13.15 16.67 5.34
N SER A 166 12.70 17.77 4.73
CA SER A 166 11.67 17.72 3.67
C SER A 166 12.12 16.95 2.41
N ARG A 167 13.40 17.03 2.03
CA ARG A 167 13.98 16.30 0.89
C ARG A 167 14.13 14.81 1.21
N PHE A 168 14.57 14.49 2.43
CA PHE A 168 14.73 13.12 2.92
C PHE A 168 13.42 12.32 2.84
N TRP A 169 12.33 12.85 3.38
CA TRP A 169 11.01 12.19 3.30
C TRP A 169 10.46 12.10 1.89
N GLY A 170 10.78 13.08 1.03
CA GLY A 170 10.48 13.02 -0.39
C GLY A 170 11.13 11.81 -1.06
N VAL A 171 12.44 11.63 -0.88
CA VAL A 171 13.20 10.51 -1.44
C VAL A 171 12.68 9.16 -0.91
N ILE A 172 12.48 9.04 0.41
CA ILE A 172 11.94 7.80 1.00
C ILE A 172 10.57 7.48 0.42
N THR A 173 9.69 8.46 0.27
CA THR A 173 8.35 8.24 -0.31
C THR A 173 8.46 7.69 -1.73
N VAL A 174 9.38 8.21 -2.55
CA VAL A 174 9.61 7.72 -3.92
C VAL A 174 10.14 6.29 -3.91
N ILE A 175 11.14 5.98 -3.08
CA ILE A 175 11.69 4.63 -2.95
C ILE A 175 10.59 3.63 -2.54
N VAL A 176 9.80 3.97 -1.54
CA VAL A 176 8.70 3.11 -1.07
C VAL A 176 7.61 2.97 -2.15
N ALA A 177 7.31 4.03 -2.91
CA ALA A 177 6.37 3.95 -4.03
C ALA A 177 6.86 2.99 -5.12
N ILE A 178 8.14 3.03 -5.49
CA ILE A 178 8.74 2.10 -6.45
C ILE A 178 8.66 0.67 -5.92
N ALA A 179 8.98 0.47 -4.63
CA ALA A 179 8.90 -0.84 -4.00
C ALA A 179 7.47 -1.40 -3.98
N VAL A 180 6.44 -0.56 -3.76
CA VAL A 180 5.03 -0.97 -3.89
C VAL A 180 4.69 -1.37 -5.31
N ILE A 181 5.13 -0.62 -6.31
CA ILE A 181 4.87 -0.96 -7.71
C ILE A 181 5.52 -2.30 -8.05
N ALA A 182 6.76 -2.52 -7.62
CA ALA A 182 7.45 -3.79 -7.82
C ALA A 182 6.73 -4.97 -7.16
N SER A 183 6.27 -4.82 -5.91
CA SER A 183 5.52 -5.88 -5.22
C SER A 183 4.12 -6.11 -5.80
N ALA A 184 3.45 -5.05 -6.27
CA ALA A 184 2.18 -5.12 -6.98
C ALA A 184 2.29 -5.89 -8.31
N VAL A 185 3.38 -5.68 -9.05
CA VAL A 185 3.69 -6.44 -10.26
C VAL A 185 3.99 -7.90 -9.91
N ALA A 186 4.81 -8.15 -8.89
CA ALA A 186 5.15 -9.51 -8.47
C ALA A 186 3.90 -10.33 -8.09
N VAL A 187 3.02 -9.79 -7.24
CA VAL A 187 1.79 -10.52 -6.85
C VAL A 187 0.85 -10.74 -8.04
N SER A 188 0.77 -9.78 -8.97
CA SER A 188 -0.06 -9.92 -10.18
C SER A 188 0.50 -10.97 -11.13
N TYR A 189 1.83 -11.05 -11.25
CA TYR A 189 2.51 -12.04 -12.06
C TYR A 189 2.32 -13.47 -11.50
N GLU A 190 2.44 -13.65 -10.19
CA GLU A 190 2.16 -14.94 -9.54
C GLU A 190 0.71 -15.38 -9.77
N ILE A 191 -0.26 -14.47 -9.63
CA ILE A 191 -1.67 -14.76 -9.94
C ILE A 191 -1.85 -15.19 -11.41
N PHE A 192 -1.15 -14.54 -12.34
CA PHE A 192 -1.16 -14.92 -13.76
C PHE A 192 -0.59 -16.32 -13.98
N LEU A 193 0.57 -16.64 -13.38
CA LEU A 193 1.19 -17.97 -13.47
C LEU A 193 0.29 -19.07 -12.88
N ILE A 194 -0.35 -18.79 -11.74
CA ILE A 194 -1.33 -19.70 -11.13
C ILE A 194 -2.52 -19.90 -12.09
N GLY A 195 -3.01 -18.84 -12.73
CA GLY A 195 -4.07 -18.92 -13.73
C GLY A 195 -3.70 -19.74 -14.97
N ASP A 196 -2.54 -19.49 -15.56
CA ASP A 196 -2.04 -20.20 -16.74
C ASP A 196 -1.81 -21.69 -16.44
N SER A 197 -1.17 -22.00 -15.31
CA SER A 197 -0.98 -23.39 -14.87
C SER A 197 -2.32 -24.11 -14.67
N GLY A 198 -3.32 -23.44 -14.10
CA GLY A 198 -4.67 -23.99 -13.92
C GLY A 198 -5.38 -24.28 -15.25
N ALA A 199 -5.33 -23.34 -16.20
CA ALA A 199 -5.86 -23.56 -17.54
C ALA A 199 -5.12 -24.70 -18.25
N SER A 200 -3.79 -24.74 -18.11
CA SER A 200 -2.96 -25.77 -18.75
C SER A 200 -3.25 -27.18 -18.23
N ALA A 201 -3.55 -27.31 -16.93
CA ALA A 201 -3.86 -28.59 -16.30
C ALA A 201 -5.14 -29.22 -16.84
N VAL A 202 -6.10 -28.41 -17.30
CA VAL A 202 -7.37 -28.88 -17.87
C VAL A 202 -7.28 -29.07 -19.38
N TRP A 203 -6.66 -28.11 -20.08
CA TRP A 203 -6.82 -28.00 -21.54
C TRP A 203 -5.64 -28.56 -22.36
N LYS A 204 -4.42 -28.67 -21.81
CA LYS A 204 -3.26 -29.17 -22.59
C LYS A 204 -3.36 -30.66 -22.97
N GLY A 205 -4.26 -31.43 -22.36
CA GLY A 205 -4.53 -32.82 -22.73
C GLY A 205 -5.54 -33.01 -23.86
N VAL A 206 -6.22 -31.96 -24.34
CA VAL A 206 -7.38 -32.07 -25.26
C VAL A 206 -7.02 -31.71 -26.71
N GLY A 207 -5.83 -31.17 -26.96
CA GLY A 207 -5.43 -30.64 -28.27
C GLY A 207 -4.20 -31.30 -28.92
N GLY A 208 -3.79 -32.49 -28.49
CA GLY A 208 -2.63 -33.23 -29.01
C GLY A 208 -2.99 -34.60 -29.55
#